data_AF-A0A7Y6XJW0-F1
#
_entry.id   AF-A0A7Y6XJW0-F1
#
_cell.length_a   1.000
_cell.length_b   1.000
_cell.length_c   1.000
_cell.angle_alpha   90.00
_cell.angle_beta   90.00
_cell.angle_gamma   90.00
#
_symmetry.space_group_name_H-M   'P 1'
#
loop_
_entity.id
_entity.type
_entity.pdbx_description
1 polymer ?
#
loop_
_entity_poly.entity_id
_entity_poly.type
_entity_poly.pdbx_seq_one_letter_code
_entity_poly.pdbx_strand_id
1 'polypeptide(L)'
;MNTRKTQSEWKLAELAEEAGVSPRTVRYYVQRGLLPAPPFRGPDTVYGEEHVVRLKAIRVLQARFLPLDAIQAELLRLSLDELRKLAESDVTPTPPTYGPTSPSDSQIVAPPATGPRPTTTTRYQRWELIPGLELHVADSADAKVKALAERVRALIEEFQDKEKP
;
A
#
# COMPACT_ATOMS: atom_id res chain seq x y z
N MET A 1 15.25 7.91 -29.98
CA MET A 1 14.00 8.68 -30.23
C MET A 1 12.84 7.86 -29.68
N ASN A 2 12.32 8.20 -28.50
CA ASN A 2 11.13 7.54 -27.95
C ASN A 2 10.01 8.58 -27.94
N THR A 3 9.08 8.42 -28.87
CA THR A 3 7.86 9.19 -29.01
C THR A 3 7.03 9.05 -27.73
N ARG A 4 7.05 10.09 -26.88
CA ARG A 4 6.14 10.19 -25.72
C ARG A 4 4.72 10.28 -26.26
N LYS A 5 4.05 9.13 -26.39
CA LYS A 5 2.61 9.09 -26.61
C LYS A 5 1.96 9.85 -25.47
N THR A 6 1.09 10.79 -25.81
CA THR A 6 0.13 11.46 -24.93
C THR A 6 -0.91 10.44 -24.46
N GLN A 7 -0.47 9.41 -23.74
CA GLN A 7 -1.37 8.44 -23.15
C GLN A 7 -1.86 9.05 -21.84
N SER A 8 -3.04 9.67 -21.86
CA SER A 8 -3.62 10.32 -20.67
C SER A 8 -4.12 9.33 -19.62
N GLU A 9 -4.18 8.03 -19.98
CA GLU A 9 -4.72 6.95 -19.17
C GLU A 9 -3.80 5.72 -19.26
N TRP A 10 -3.43 5.18 -18.11
CA TRP A 10 -2.60 3.98 -17.96
C TRP A 10 -3.39 2.87 -17.29
N LYS A 11 -3.18 1.63 -17.71
CA LYS A 11 -3.54 0.47 -16.88
C LYS A 11 -2.56 0.32 -15.73
N LEU A 12 -2.94 -0.43 -14.70
CA LEU A 12 -2.10 -0.63 -13.51
C LEU A 12 -0.68 -1.09 -13.84
N ALA A 13 -0.53 -2.03 -14.78
CA ALA A 13 0.78 -2.56 -15.17
C ALA A 13 1.62 -1.51 -15.90
N GLU A 14 1.02 -0.76 -16.83
CA GLU A 14 1.67 0.30 -17.60
C GLU A 14 2.06 1.48 -16.69
N LEU A 15 1.20 1.86 -15.76
CA LEU A 15 1.48 2.89 -14.74
C LEU A 15 2.69 2.49 -13.89
N ALA A 16 2.72 1.22 -13.46
CA ALA A 16 3.79 0.71 -12.62
C ALA A 16 5.12 0.74 -13.37
N GLU A 17 5.14 0.31 -14.63
CA GLU A 17 6.31 0.37 -15.51
C GLU A 17 6.79 1.81 -15.73
N GLU A 18 5.87 2.73 -16.07
CA GLU A 18 6.16 4.14 -16.32
C GLU A 18 6.73 4.86 -15.07
N ALA A 19 6.25 4.48 -13.88
CA ALA A 19 6.78 4.99 -12.61
C ALA A 19 8.00 4.19 -12.09
N GLY A 20 8.35 3.08 -12.73
CA GLY A 20 9.39 2.14 -12.31
C GLY A 20 9.12 1.47 -10.94
N VAL A 21 7.85 1.28 -10.59
CA VAL A 21 7.41 0.60 -9.36
C VAL A 21 6.70 -0.71 -9.73
N SER A 22 6.36 -1.53 -8.73
CA SER A 22 5.53 -2.72 -8.98
C SER A 22 4.03 -2.39 -8.95
N PRO A 23 3.17 -3.13 -9.68
CA PRO A 23 1.70 -3.02 -9.55
C PRO A 23 1.21 -3.16 -8.10
N ARG A 24 1.90 -3.99 -7.30
CA ARG A 24 1.62 -4.17 -5.87
C ARG A 24 1.88 -2.89 -5.08
N THR A 25 3.00 -2.20 -5.36
CA THR A 25 3.36 -0.92 -4.72
C THR A 25 2.31 0.14 -5.01
N VAL A 26 1.82 0.21 -6.26
CA VAL A 26 0.74 1.15 -6.62
C VAL A 26 -0.52 0.88 -5.79
N ARG A 27 -0.97 -0.38 -5.71
CA ARG A 27 -2.14 -0.74 -4.89
C ARG A 27 -1.94 -0.40 -3.41
N TYR A 28 -0.75 -0.66 -2.89
CA TYR A 28 -0.39 -0.32 -1.50
C TYR A 28 -0.48 1.19 -1.25
N TYR A 29 0.03 2.02 -2.15
CA TYR A 29 -0.06 3.48 -2.02
C TYR A 29 -1.49 4.01 -2.16
N VAL A 30 -2.31 3.41 -3.01
CA VAL A 30 -3.75 3.72 -3.07
C VAL A 30 -4.43 3.38 -1.75
N GLN A 31 -4.19 2.17 -1.21
CA GLN A 31 -4.80 1.73 0.06
C GLN A 31 -4.37 2.60 1.25
N ARG A 32 -3.12 3.08 1.25
CA ARG A 32 -2.59 3.98 2.29
C ARG A 32 -3.01 5.45 2.10
N GLY A 33 -3.64 5.80 0.96
CA GLY A 33 -4.05 7.17 0.66
C GLY A 33 -2.93 8.10 0.17
N LEU A 34 -1.78 7.56 -0.26
CA LEU A 34 -0.70 8.34 -0.87
C LEU A 34 -1.01 8.70 -2.33
N LEU A 35 -1.80 7.86 -2.99
CA LEU A 35 -2.32 8.12 -4.33
C LEU A 35 -3.83 8.33 -4.26
N PRO A 36 -4.39 9.22 -5.10
CA PRO A 36 -5.83 9.33 -5.23
C PRO A 36 -6.40 7.98 -5.68
N ALA A 37 -7.59 7.64 -5.18
CA ALA A 37 -8.26 6.42 -5.59
C ALA A 37 -8.65 6.57 -7.08
N PRO A 38 -8.26 5.63 -7.95
CA PRO A 38 -8.68 5.69 -9.34
C PRO A 38 -10.20 5.45 -9.42
N PRO A 39 -10.85 5.86 -10.52
CA PRO A 39 -12.22 5.46 -10.79
C PRO A 39 -12.29 3.93 -10.91
N PHE A 40 -12.73 3.27 -9.85
CA PHE A 40 -12.72 1.81 -9.76
C PHE A 40 -13.75 1.24 -10.74
N ARG A 41 -13.27 0.63 -11.83
CA ARG A 41 -14.10 -0.03 -12.87
C ARG A 41 -13.70 -1.50 -13.04
N GLY A 42 -13.18 -2.13 -11.98
CA GLY A 42 -12.72 -3.51 -12.03
C GLY A 42 -11.57 -3.68 -13.05
N PRO A 43 -11.70 -4.55 -14.08
CA PRO A 43 -10.69 -4.73 -15.12
C PRO A 43 -10.35 -3.45 -15.91
N ASP A 44 -11.31 -2.53 -16.00
CA ASP A 44 -11.19 -1.28 -16.76
C ASP A 44 -10.73 -0.11 -15.89
N THR A 45 -10.11 -0.39 -14.74
CA THR A 45 -9.54 0.65 -13.88
C THR A 45 -8.37 1.32 -14.59
N VAL A 46 -8.53 2.62 -14.85
CA VAL A 46 -7.52 3.47 -15.50
C VAL A 46 -6.95 4.49 -14.50
N TYR A 47 -5.70 4.84 -14.72
CA TYR A 47 -4.96 5.80 -13.92
C TYR A 47 -4.56 6.97 -14.81
N GLY A 48 -4.81 8.20 -14.37
CA GLY A 48 -4.40 9.41 -15.10
C GLY A 48 -2.97 9.87 -14.79
N GLU A 49 -2.56 10.95 -15.46
CA GLU A 49 -1.22 11.54 -15.34
C GLU A 49 -0.84 11.92 -13.91
N GLU A 50 -1.81 12.36 -13.11
CA GLU A 50 -1.59 12.68 -11.70
C GLU A 50 -0.98 11.51 -10.92
N HIS A 51 -1.37 10.27 -11.23
CA HIS A 51 -0.82 9.10 -10.57
C HIS A 51 0.64 8.89 -10.92
N VAL A 52 1.02 9.10 -12.18
CA VAL A 52 2.41 9.00 -12.64
C VAL A 52 3.27 10.05 -11.94
N VAL A 53 2.82 11.30 -11.93
CA VAL A 53 3.53 12.42 -11.29
C VAL A 53 3.73 12.18 -9.80
N ARG A 54 2.66 11.82 -9.08
CA ARG A 54 2.74 11.49 -7.64
C ARG A 54 3.65 10.30 -7.38
N LEU A 55 3.58 9.24 -8.19
CA LEU A 55 4.44 8.07 -8.04
C LEU A 55 5.92 8.44 -8.20
N LYS A 56 6.27 9.21 -9.23
CA LYS A 56 7.65 9.67 -9.44
C LYS A 56 8.11 10.59 -8.30
N ALA A 57 7.24 11.50 -7.83
CA ALA A 57 7.53 12.35 -6.67
C ALA A 57 7.76 11.55 -5.37
N ILE A 58 6.96 10.52 -5.09
CA ILE A 58 7.14 9.62 -3.95
C ILE A 58 8.55 9.04 -3.95
N ARG A 59 9.06 8.61 -5.11
CA ARG A 59 10.39 8.02 -5.23
C ARG A 59 11.50 9.02 -4.91
N VAL A 60 11.37 10.25 -5.39
CA VAL A 60 12.33 11.32 -5.11
C VAL A 60 12.36 11.62 -3.61
N LEU A 61 11.19 11.64 -2.95
CA LEU A 61 11.11 11.83 -1.50
C LEU A 61 11.65 10.62 -0.72
N GLN A 62 11.43 9.39 -1.20
CA GLN A 62 12.01 8.17 -0.63
C GLN A 62 13.54 8.17 -0.72
N ALA A 63 14.11 8.65 -1.83
CA ALA A 63 15.56 8.78 -1.99
C ALA A 63 16.19 9.80 -1.04
N ARG A 64 15.38 10.72 -0.50
CA ARG A 64 15.78 11.64 0.58
C ARG A 64 15.61 11.03 1.98
N PHE A 65 15.32 9.73 2.07
CA PHE A 65 15.11 8.97 3.31
C PHE A 65 13.93 9.45 4.16
N LEU A 66 12.91 10.07 3.56
CA LEU A 66 11.70 10.44 4.29
C LEU A 66 10.85 9.19 4.62
N PRO A 67 10.30 9.08 5.85
CA PRO A 67 9.32 8.06 6.16
C PRO A 67 8.02 8.29 5.37
N LEU A 68 7.29 7.22 5.05
CA LEU A 68 6.08 7.30 4.22
C LEU A 68 5.04 8.30 4.72
N ASP A 69 4.92 8.47 6.04
CA ASP A 69 3.96 9.40 6.63
C ASP A 69 4.37 10.87 6.39
N ALA A 70 5.67 11.17 6.41
CA ALA A 70 6.19 12.48 6.02
C ALA A 70 6.04 12.71 4.51
N ILE A 71 6.23 11.66 3.70
CA ILE A 71 5.98 11.71 2.25
C ILE A 71 4.51 12.06 1.98
N GLN A 72 3.57 11.41 2.68
CA GLN A 72 2.15 11.70 2.53
C GLN A 72 1.82 13.16 2.88
N ALA A 73 2.39 13.69 3.96
CA ALA A 73 2.21 15.10 4.34
C ALA A 73 2.75 16.06 3.25
N GLU A 74 3.92 15.77 2.67
CA GLU A 74 4.47 16.57 1.56
C GLU A 74 3.62 16.48 0.29
N LEU A 75 3.12 15.30 -0.07
CA LEU A 75 2.24 15.13 -1.23
C LEU A 75 0.92 15.90 -1.08
N LEU A 76 0.40 16.04 0.14
CA LEU A 76 -0.81 16.82 0.40
C LEU A 76 -0.55 18.34 0.41
N ARG A 77 0.69 18.74 0.74
CA ARG A 77 1.10 20.15 0.79
C ARG A 77 1.43 20.70 -0.61
N LEU A 78 2.00 19.87 -1.49
CA LEU A 78 2.48 20.27 -2.80
C LEU A 78 1.38 20.21 -3.87
N SER A 79 1.37 21.18 -4.77
CA SER A 79 0.54 21.18 -5.98
C SER A 79 1.07 20.19 -7.03
N LEU A 80 0.21 19.81 -7.98
CA LEU A 80 0.59 18.91 -9.08
C LEU A 80 1.82 19.40 -9.86
N ASP A 81 1.93 20.71 -10.10
CA ASP A 81 3.06 21.31 -10.81
C ASP A 81 4.36 21.24 -10.02
N GLU A 82 4.29 21.43 -8.70
CA GLU A 82 5.45 21.26 -7.82
C GLU A 82 5.88 19.80 -7.73
N LEU A 83 4.91 18.87 -7.68
CA LEU A 83 5.18 17.44 -7.73
C LEU A 83 5.82 17.02 -9.06
N ARG A 84 5.40 17.62 -10.18
CA ARG A 84 6.03 17.40 -11.50
C ARG A 84 7.48 17.87 -11.49
N LYS A 85 7.76 19.08 -11.00
CA LYS A 85 9.14 19.59 -10.86
C LYS A 85 9.99 18.69 -9.96
N LEU A 86 9.39 18.16 -8.89
CA LEU A 86 10.06 17.22 -8.01
C LEU A 86 10.36 15.90 -8.73
N ALA A 87 9.40 15.36 -9.48
CA ALA A 87 9.56 14.14 -10.27
C ALA A 87 10.63 14.25 -11.37
N GLU A 88 10.88 15.46 -11.88
CA GLU A 88 11.92 15.76 -12.87
C GLU A 88 13.32 15.89 -12.25
N SER A 89 13.44 16.01 -10.92
CA SER A 89 14.76 16.05 -10.28
C SER A 89 15.41 14.66 -10.29
N ASP A 90 16.52 14.54 -11.02
CA ASP A 90 17.19 13.28 -11.32
C ASP A 90 17.46 12.43 -10.07
N VAL A 91 16.72 11.33 -9.96
CA VAL A 91 16.98 10.26 -9.00
C VAL A 91 16.93 8.94 -9.76
N THR A 92 18.03 8.19 -9.72
CA THR A 92 18.05 6.84 -10.27
C THR A 92 17.10 5.95 -9.46
N PRO A 93 16.15 5.26 -10.10
CA PRO A 93 15.10 4.56 -9.41
C PRO A 93 15.62 3.32 -8.66
N THR A 94 15.93 3.42 -7.36
CA THR A 94 15.96 2.23 -6.50
C THR A 94 14.51 1.86 -6.18
N PRO A 95 14.00 0.69 -6.60
CA PRO A 95 12.68 0.27 -6.18
C PRO A 95 12.70 0.12 -4.65
N PRO A 96 11.73 0.69 -3.91
CA PRO A 96 11.62 0.45 -2.48
C PRO A 96 11.57 -1.06 -2.27
N THR A 97 12.56 -1.59 -1.55
CA THR A 97 12.59 -2.99 -1.12
C THR A 97 11.51 -3.16 -0.04
N TYR A 98 10.26 -3.23 -0.48
CA TYR A 98 9.22 -3.87 0.30
C TYR A 98 9.58 -5.36 0.29
N GLY A 99 10.09 -5.85 1.43
CA GLY A 99 10.63 -7.20 1.56
C GLY A 99 9.72 -8.28 0.95
N PRO A 100 10.29 -9.39 0.49
CA PRO A 100 9.58 -10.39 -0.31
C PRO A 100 8.39 -10.95 0.50
N THR A 101 7.18 -10.51 0.18
CA THR A 101 5.95 -11.17 0.59
C THR A 101 5.07 -11.33 -0.63
N SER A 102 5.46 -12.32 -1.44
CA SER A 102 4.60 -13.46 -1.73
C SER A 102 5.43 -14.54 -2.44
N PRO A 103 5.35 -15.82 -2.01
CA PRO A 103 5.62 -16.91 -2.92
C PRO A 103 4.50 -16.87 -3.96
N SER A 104 4.83 -16.47 -5.18
CA SER A 104 3.88 -16.56 -6.29
C SER A 104 3.77 -18.03 -6.67
N ASP A 105 2.54 -18.50 -6.62
CA ASP A 105 2.05 -19.78 -7.10
C ASP A 105 2.58 -20.04 -8.52
N SER A 106 3.60 -20.90 -8.64
CA SER A 106 4.13 -21.39 -9.91
C SER A 106 4.93 -22.66 -9.62
N GLN A 107 4.20 -23.79 -9.63
CA GLN A 107 4.70 -25.16 -9.78
C GLN A 107 6.02 -25.51 -9.06
N ILE A 108 5.90 -25.93 -7.79
CA ILE A 108 6.92 -26.80 -7.18
C ILE A 108 6.47 -28.23 -7.43
N VAL A 109 7.13 -28.89 -8.38
CA VAL A 109 7.19 -30.35 -8.41
C VAL A 109 7.82 -30.77 -7.07
N ALA A 110 7.08 -31.53 -6.26
CA ALA A 110 7.50 -31.92 -4.92
C ALA A 110 8.79 -32.78 -4.95
N PRO A 111 9.85 -32.44 -4.21
CA PRO A 111 10.83 -33.41 -3.74
C PRO A 111 10.36 -34.03 -2.39
N PRO A 112 10.76 -35.27 -2.07
CA PRO A 112 10.27 -35.96 -0.86
C PRO A 112 10.85 -35.31 0.40
N ALA A 113 9.97 -35.11 1.38
CA ALA A 113 10.26 -34.51 2.68
C ALA A 113 11.26 -35.33 3.50
N THR A 114 12.19 -34.68 4.19
CA THR A 114 12.66 -35.10 5.52
C THR A 114 13.24 -33.89 6.27
N GLY A 115 12.51 -33.40 7.28
CA GLY A 115 12.96 -32.39 8.24
C GLY A 115 11.79 -31.57 8.79
N PRO A 116 11.60 -31.46 10.12
CA PRO A 116 10.57 -30.60 10.68
C PRO A 116 10.96 -29.13 10.49
N ARG A 117 10.33 -28.47 9.52
CA ARG A 117 10.43 -27.01 9.34
C ARG A 117 9.45 -26.35 10.32
N PRO A 118 9.85 -25.36 11.13
CA PRO A 118 8.89 -24.63 11.97
C PRO A 118 7.95 -23.82 11.06
N THR A 119 6.71 -24.26 10.91
CA THR A 119 5.63 -23.48 10.33
C THR A 119 5.14 -22.50 11.38
N THR A 120 5.64 -21.26 11.35
CA THR A 120 5.02 -20.19 12.15
C THR A 120 3.73 -19.77 11.44
N THR A 121 2.68 -20.59 11.60
CA THR A 121 1.31 -20.19 11.25
C THR A 121 0.93 -19.07 12.19
N THR A 122 1.09 -17.83 11.73
CA THR A 122 0.59 -16.66 12.46
C THR A 122 -0.93 -16.74 12.45
N ARG A 123 -1.48 -17.17 13.58
CA ARG A 123 -2.92 -17.22 13.84
C ARG A 123 -3.40 -15.79 14.09
N TYR A 124 -4.53 -15.42 13.51
CA TYR A 124 -5.18 -14.15 13.77
C TYR A 124 -6.42 -14.39 14.63
N GLN A 125 -6.56 -13.59 15.67
CA GLN A 125 -7.79 -13.48 16.42
C GLN A 125 -8.72 -12.48 15.72
N ARG A 126 -9.92 -12.94 15.39
CA ARG A 126 -10.96 -12.14 14.75
C ARG A 126 -11.99 -11.71 15.77
N TRP A 127 -12.28 -10.42 15.81
CA TRP A 127 -13.37 -9.83 16.59
C TRP A 127 -14.30 -9.07 15.68
N GLU A 128 -15.59 -9.38 15.72
CA GLU A 128 -16.63 -8.58 15.09
C GLU A 128 -17.03 -7.46 16.08
N LEU A 129 -16.92 -6.22 15.63
CA LEU A 129 -17.10 -5.03 16.47
C LEU A 129 -18.54 -4.50 16.34
N ILE A 130 -19.05 -4.42 15.12
CA ILE A 130 -20.44 -4.17 14.73
C ILE A 130 -20.72 -4.99 13.46
N PRO A 131 -22.00 -5.22 13.08
CA PRO A 131 -22.32 -5.91 11.84
C PRO A 131 -21.61 -5.27 10.64
N GLY A 132 -20.72 -6.02 10.00
CA GLY A 132 -19.92 -5.57 8.85
C GLY A 132 -18.59 -4.88 9.18
N LEU A 133 -18.20 -4.74 10.45
CA LEU A 133 -16.88 -4.25 10.86
C LEU A 133 -16.14 -5.30 11.71
N GLU A 134 -15.05 -5.84 11.19
CA GLU A 134 -14.21 -6.84 11.86
C GLU A 134 -12.79 -6.31 12.13
N LEU A 135 -12.23 -6.67 13.27
CA LEU A 135 -10.85 -6.41 13.66
C LEU A 135 -10.07 -7.74 13.72
N HIS A 136 -8.96 -7.81 12.99
CA HIS A 136 -8.05 -8.95 12.97
C HIS A 136 -6.72 -8.59 13.64
N VAL A 137 -6.34 -9.33 14.68
CA VAL A 137 -5.07 -9.13 15.40
C VAL A 137 -4.26 -10.43 15.33
N ALA A 138 -3.01 -10.35 14.86
CA ALA A 138 -2.11 -11.49 14.87
C ALA A 138 -1.75 -11.90 16.31
N ASP A 139 -1.70 -13.19 16.61
CA ASP A 139 -1.26 -13.70 17.92
C ASP A 139 0.19 -13.30 18.23
N SER A 140 1.01 -13.18 17.18
CA SER A 140 2.39 -12.71 17.22
C SER A 140 2.55 -11.19 17.34
N ALA A 141 1.44 -10.43 17.42
CA ALA A 141 1.51 -8.97 17.50
C ALA A 141 2.21 -8.49 18.77
N ASP A 142 3.04 -7.45 18.61
CA ASP A 142 3.75 -6.80 19.70
C ASP A 142 2.80 -6.12 20.71
N ALA A 143 3.26 -5.92 21.94
CA ALA A 143 2.47 -5.37 23.04
C ALA A 143 1.81 -4.02 22.70
N LYS A 144 2.46 -3.16 21.91
CA LYS A 144 1.88 -1.89 21.44
C LYS A 144 0.66 -2.10 20.54
N VAL A 145 0.71 -3.11 19.68
CA VAL A 145 -0.37 -3.45 18.74
C VAL A 145 -1.55 -4.06 19.49
N LYS A 146 -1.26 -4.94 20.47
CA LYS A 146 -2.30 -5.50 21.36
C LYS A 146 -2.99 -4.41 22.19
N ALA A 147 -2.23 -3.48 22.78
CA ALA A 147 -2.78 -2.35 23.53
C ALA A 147 -3.64 -1.42 22.65
N LEU A 148 -3.26 -1.20 21.39
CA LEU A 148 -4.07 -0.41 20.46
C LEU A 148 -5.38 -1.12 20.11
N ALA A 149 -5.33 -2.43 19.87
CA ALA A 149 -6.53 -3.23 19.57
C ALA A 149 -7.54 -3.21 20.74
N GLU A 150 -7.06 -3.30 21.98
CA GLU A 150 -7.89 -3.15 23.18
C GLU A 150 -8.52 -1.76 23.29
N ARG A 151 -7.77 -0.69 22.98
CA ARG A 151 -8.31 0.68 22.99
C ARG A 151 -9.39 0.90 21.93
N VAL A 152 -9.21 0.33 20.73
CA VAL A 152 -10.23 0.40 19.67
C VAL A 152 -11.50 -0.35 20.10
N ARG A 153 -11.34 -1.51 20.74
CA ARG A 153 -12.46 -2.28 21.28
C ARG A 153 -13.24 -1.48 22.33
N ALA A 154 -12.55 -0.94 23.33
CA ALA A 154 -13.16 -0.18 24.41
C ALA A 154 -13.90 1.08 23.90
N LEU A 155 -13.33 1.76 22.90
CA LEU A 155 -13.96 2.94 22.31
C LEU A 155 -15.25 2.59 21.58
N ILE A 156 -15.30 1.45 20.88
CA ILE A 156 -16.51 1.00 20.18
C ILE A 156 -17.59 0.55 21.18
N GLU A 157 -17.20 -0.13 22.26
CA GLU A 157 -18.13 -0.46 23.36
C GLU A 157 -18.73 0.82 23.99
N GLU A 158 -17.93 1.86 24.24
CA GLU A 158 -18.42 3.13 24.77
C GLU A 158 -19.36 3.86 23.79
N PHE A 159 -19.11 3.75 22.48
CA PHE A 159 -20.00 4.28 21.45
C PHE A 159 -21.34 3.53 21.39
N GLN A 160 -21.34 2.20 21.58
CA GLN A 160 -22.57 1.41 21.61
C GLN A 160 -23.42 1.67 22.86
N ASP A 161 -22.79 1.87 24.02
CA ASP A 161 -23.51 2.19 25.26
C ASP A 161 -24.17 3.58 25.24
N LYS A 162 -23.62 4.54 24.48
CA LYS A 162 -24.22 5.88 24.31
C LYS A 162 -25.39 5.92 23.32
N GLU A 163 -25.56 4.90 22.47
CA GLU A 163 -26.68 4.77 21.53
C GLU A 163 -27.85 3.93 22.06
N LYS A 164 -27.76 3.41 23.29
CA LYS A 164 -28.87 2.70 23.93
C LYS A 164 -29.75 3.70 24.69
N PRO A 165 -31.04 3.89 24.32
CA PRO A 165 -31.94 4.82 24.98
C PRO A 165 -32.31 4.41 26.41
#